data_AF-A0AAP8MWH1-F1
#
_entry.id   AF-A0AAP8MWH1-F1
#
_cell.length_a   1.000
_cell.length_b   1.000
_cell.length_c   1.000
_cell.angle_alpha   90.00
_cell.angle_beta   90.00
_cell.angle_gamma   90.00
#
_symmetry.space_group_name_H-M   'P 1'
#
loop_
_entity.id
_entity.type
_entity.pdbx_description
1 polymer ?
#
loop_
_entity_poly.entity_id
_entity_poly.type
_entity_poly.pdbx_seq_one_letter_code
_entity_poly.pdbx_strand_id
1 'polypeptide(L)'
;MNEKNVSTQFGRVVAVATGQQWLTLRDIERIIAQRFNEYDTQSAISARLREVSVVRHGLIKDKHIERINNKNVYFYRLLPAKVLA
;
A
#
# COMPACT_ATOMS: atom_id res chain seq x y z
N MET A 1 -10.80 -15.51 0.45
CA MET A 1 -9.93 -14.32 0.51
C MET A 1 -9.94 -13.85 1.96
N ASN A 2 -8.80 -13.88 2.68
CA ASN A 2 -8.78 -13.44 4.08
C ASN A 2 -9.18 -11.96 4.15
N GLU A 3 -10.32 -11.70 4.79
CA GLU A 3 -10.82 -10.37 5.07
C GLU A 3 -9.86 -9.72 6.07
N LYS A 4 -8.84 -9.03 5.53
CA LYS A 4 -7.96 -8.18 6.34
C LYS A 4 -8.87 -7.19 7.04
N ASN A 5 -8.78 -7.09 8.37
CA ASN A 5 -9.67 -6.24 9.15
C ASN A 5 -9.52 -4.76 8.72
N VAL A 6 -10.37 -4.32 7.78
CA VAL A 6 -10.35 -2.98 7.16
C VAL A 6 -10.88 -1.90 8.11
N SER A 7 -11.31 -2.26 9.32
CA SER A 7 -11.51 -1.26 10.39
C SER A 7 -10.18 -0.67 10.88
N THR A 8 -9.06 -1.35 10.63
CA THR A 8 -7.72 -0.87 10.99
C THR A 8 -7.06 -0.14 9.83
N GLN A 9 -6.29 0.90 10.13
CA GLN A 9 -5.47 1.61 9.14
C GLN A 9 -4.51 0.66 8.40
N PHE A 10 -3.88 -0.29 9.10
CA PHE A 10 -3.03 -1.30 8.46
C PHE A 10 -3.83 -2.15 7.47
N GLY A 11 -5.00 -2.64 7.87
CA GLY A 11 -5.88 -3.45 7.03
C GLY A 11 -6.31 -2.71 5.75
N ARG A 12 -6.66 -1.42 5.86
CA ARG A 12 -7.02 -0.58 4.70
C ARG A 12 -5.86 -0.37 3.74
N VAL A 13 -4.70 0.02 4.26
CA VAL A 13 -3.48 0.20 3.45
C VAL A 13 -3.15 -1.08 2.70
N VAL A 14 -3.19 -2.21 3.39
CA VAL A 14 -2.89 -3.49 2.76
C VAL A 14 -3.97 -3.87 1.74
N ALA A 15 -5.25 -3.67 2.02
CA ALA A 15 -6.34 -3.98 1.10
C ALA A 15 -6.29 -3.15 -0.19
N VAL A 16 -5.79 -1.92 -0.13
CA VAL A 16 -5.66 -1.03 -1.29
C VAL A 16 -4.36 -1.27 -2.06
N ALA A 17 -3.24 -1.42 -1.36
CA ALA A 17 -1.93 -1.55 -1.99
C ALA A 17 -1.62 -2.97 -2.49
N THR A 18 -2.40 -3.99 -2.09
CA THR A 18 -2.18 -5.37 -2.59
C THR A 18 -2.66 -5.50 -4.03
N GLY A 19 -1.75 -5.86 -4.94
CA GLY A 19 -2.07 -6.08 -6.35
C GLY A 19 -0.93 -5.65 -7.28
N GLN A 20 -1.19 -5.73 -8.58
CA GLN A 20 -0.19 -5.38 -9.60
C GLN A 20 -0.10 -3.87 -9.88
N GLN A 21 -1.09 -3.10 -9.44
CA GLN A 21 -1.14 -1.67 -9.70
C GLN A 21 -0.11 -0.90 -8.86
N TRP A 22 0.65 -0.04 -9.51
CA TRP A 22 1.52 0.92 -8.86
C TRP A 22 0.72 2.13 -8.38
N LEU A 23 0.84 2.45 -7.09
CA LEU A 23 0.10 3.55 -6.47
C LEU A 23 1.03 4.50 -5.74
N THR A 24 0.82 5.81 -5.87
CA THR A 24 1.45 6.78 -4.98
C THR A 24 0.78 6.77 -3.60
N LEU A 25 1.41 7.38 -2.58
CA LEU A 25 0.75 7.55 -1.27
C LEU A 25 -0.56 8.33 -1.39
N ARG A 26 -0.63 9.29 -2.33
CA ARG A 26 -1.84 10.09 -2.59
C ARG A 26 -2.94 9.25 -3.25
N ASP A 27 -2.58 8.32 -4.14
CA ASP A 27 -3.56 7.39 -4.70
C ASP A 27 -4.12 6.47 -3.63
N ILE A 28 -3.26 5.94 -2.75
CA ILE A 28 -3.69 5.08 -1.65
C ILE A 28 -4.63 5.85 -0.71
N GLU A 29 -4.27 7.07 -0.31
CA GLU A 29 -5.09 7.97 0.50
C GLU A 29 -6.47 8.20 -0.12
N ARG A 30 -6.53 8.56 -1.41
CA ARG A 30 -7.78 8.77 -2.14
C ARG A 30 -8.64 7.52 -2.19
N ILE A 31 -8.05 6.36 -2.50
CA ILE A 31 -8.80 5.10 -2.60
C ILE A 31 -9.32 4.68 -1.22
N ILE A 32 -8.54 4.88 -0.15
CA ILE A 32 -8.99 4.61 1.22
C ILE A 32 -10.21 5.47 1.58
N ALA A 33 -10.14 6.77 1.31
CA ALA A 33 -11.26 7.69 1.55
C ALA A 33 -12.52 7.27 0.76
N GLN A 34 -12.36 6.93 -0.52
CA GLN A 34 -13.48 6.51 -1.38
C GLN A 34 -14.08 5.17 -0.98
N ARG A 35 -13.24 4.20 -0.58
CA ARG A 35 -13.67 2.81 -0.35
C ARG A 35 -14.15 2.56 1.07
N PHE A 36 -13.57 3.24 2.06
CA PHE A 36 -13.82 2.97 3.47
C PHE A 36 -14.38 4.17 4.23
N ASN A 37 -14.54 5.34 3.58
CA ASN A 37 -14.96 6.59 4.23
C ASN A 37 -14.04 6.98 5.41
N GLU A 38 -12.74 6.72 5.26
CA GLU A 38 -11.70 6.91 6.27
C GLU A 38 -10.56 7.77 5.72
N TYR A 39 -9.93 8.59 6.57
CA TYR A 39 -8.91 9.56 6.13
C TYR A 39 -7.53 9.21 6.70
N ASP A 40 -6.90 8.20 6.12
CA ASP A 40 -5.53 7.84 6.46
C ASP A 40 -4.54 8.78 5.77
N THR A 41 -3.77 9.54 6.56
CA THR A 41 -2.78 10.47 6.02
C THR A 41 -1.63 9.72 5.34
N GLN A 42 -0.98 10.37 4.37
CA GLN A 42 0.17 9.80 3.66
C GLN A 42 1.32 9.36 4.59
N SER A 43 1.56 10.07 5.70
CA SER A 43 2.56 9.69 6.70
C SER A 43 2.18 8.40 7.43
N ALA A 44 0.90 8.25 7.78
CA ALA A 44 0.38 7.05 8.41
C ALA A 44 0.37 5.85 7.46
N ILE A 45 -0.04 6.05 6.20
CA ILE A 45 0.06 5.05 5.13
C ILE A 45 1.51 4.58 4.96
N SER A 46 2.44 5.53 4.88
CA SER A 46 3.87 5.24 4.75
C SER A 46 4.40 4.40 5.93
N ALA A 47 3.94 4.67 7.15
CA ALA A 47 4.27 3.87 8.33
C ALA A 47 3.77 2.42 8.21
N ARG A 48 2.50 2.24 7.83
CA ARG A 48 1.92 0.88 7.64
C ARG A 48 2.61 0.11 6.51
N LEU A 49 3.00 0.77 5.42
CA LEU A 49 3.79 0.13 4.36
C LEU A 49 5.16 -0.36 4.87
N ARG A 50 5.78 0.34 5.84
CA ARG A 50 7.05 -0.11 6.46
C ARG A 50 6.87 -1.30 7.40
N GLU A 51 5.68 -1.48 7.97
CA GLU A 51 5.37 -2.61 8.86
C GLU A 51 5.19 -3.93 8.09
N VAL A 52 4.93 -3.87 6.79
CA VAL A 52 4.77 -5.07 5.96
C VAL A 52 6.04 -5.92 5.99
N SER A 53 5.86 -7.22 6.24
CA SER A 53 6.90 -8.22 6.34
C SER A 53 6.40 -9.55 5.79
N VAL A 54 7.31 -10.30 5.16
CA VAL A 54 7.01 -11.62 4.62
C VAL A 54 6.56 -12.57 5.72
N VAL A 55 7.27 -12.58 6.85
CA VAL A 55 7.04 -13.53 7.95
C VAL A 55 5.67 -13.31 8.61
N ARG A 56 5.27 -12.06 8.87
CA ARG A 56 4.03 -11.77 9.60
C ARG A 56 2.81 -11.66 8.70
N HIS A 57 2.99 -11.26 7.45
CA HIS A 57 1.89 -10.87 6.57
C HIS A 57 1.84 -11.62 5.25
N GLY A 58 2.88 -12.39 4.90
CA GLY A 58 2.97 -13.08 3.61
C GLY A 58 3.07 -12.13 2.42
N LEU A 59 3.43 -10.86 2.66
CA LEU A 59 3.47 -9.79 1.66
C LEU A 59 4.86 -9.17 1.59
N ILE A 60 5.21 -8.72 0.40
CA ILE A 60 6.42 -7.95 0.10
C ILE A 60 5.99 -6.56 -0.35
N LYS A 61 6.62 -5.54 0.24
CA LYS A 61 6.50 -4.17 -0.26
C LYS A 61 7.46 -4.00 -1.43
N ASP A 62 6.89 -3.73 -2.59
CA ASP A 62 7.63 -3.35 -3.78
C ASP A 62 7.55 -1.84 -3.98
N LYS A 63 8.64 -1.23 -4.46
CA LYS A 63 8.81 0.21 -4.58
C LYS A 63 9.45 0.54 -5.92
N HIS A 64 8.79 1.41 -6.67
CA HIS A 64 9.27 1.94 -7.94
C HIS A 64 9.41 3.46 -7.84
N ILE A 65 10.36 4.03 -8.57
CA ILE A 65 10.63 5.47 -8.58
C ILE A 65 10.69 5.94 -10.02
N GLU A 66 9.90 6.96 -10.35
CA GLU A 66 9.96 7.63 -11.65
C GLU A 66 10.26 9.11 -11.47
N ARG A 67 10.94 9.70 -12.46
CA ARG A 67 11.18 11.14 -12.50
C ARG A 67 10.11 11.81 -13.37
N ILE A 68 9.16 12.48 -12.73
CA ILE A 68 8.05 13.16 -13.39
C ILE A 68 8.17 14.66 -13.08
N ASN A 69 8.15 15.51 -14.10
CA ASN A 69 8.28 16.97 -13.95
C ASN A 69 9.50 17.36 -13.09
N ASN A 70 10.63 16.70 -13.34
CA ASN A 70 11.89 16.90 -12.61
C ASN A 70 11.84 16.56 -11.10
N LYS A 71 10.82 15.82 -10.64
CA LYS A 71 10.67 15.36 -9.26
C LYS A 71 10.63 13.83 -9.21
N ASN A 72 11.21 13.25 -8.16
CA ASN A 72 11.10 11.81 -7.92
C ASN A 72 9.72 11.51 -7.33
N VAL A 73 8.93 10.71 -8.05
CA VAL A 73 7.63 10.21 -7.63
C VAL A 73 7.78 8.75 -7.24
N TYR A 74 7.33 8.42 -6.03
CA TYR A 74 7.44 7.08 -5.47
C TYR A 74 6.11 6.35 -5.62
N PHE A 75 6.21 5.14 -6.14
CA PHE A 75 5.09 4.22 -6.30
C PHE A 75 5.32 2.99 -5.44
N TYR A 76 4.23 2.46 -4.91
CA TYR A 76 4.22 1.32 -4.01
C TYR A 76 3.17 0.33 -4.45
N ARG A 77 3.46 -0.95 -4.23
CA ARG A 77 2.51 -2.06 -4.29
C ARG A 77 2.91 -3.14 -3.28
N LEU A 78 1.95 -3.97 -2.90
CA LEU A 78 2.17 -5.14 -2.07
C LEU A 78 1.88 -6.40 -2.89
N LEU A 79 2.85 -7.31 -2.92
CA LEU A 79 2.71 -8.59 -3.62
C LEU A 79 2.75 -9.74 -2.63
N PRO A 80 2.04 -10.86 -2.87
CA PRO A 80 2.24 -12.07 -2.10
C PRO A 80 3.69 -12.56 -2.23
N ALA A 81 4.30 -12.98 -1.13
CA ALA A 81 5.72 -13.37 -1.12
C ALA A 81 6.06 -14.53 -2.08
N LYS A 82 5.06 -15.34 -2.47
CA LYS A 82 5.22 -16.44 -3.44
C LYS A 82 5.29 -15.99 -4.90
N VAL A 83 4.96 -14.73 -5.21
CA VAL A 83 4.89 -14.23 -6.60
C VAL A 83 6.26 -13.77 -7.12
N LEU A 84 7.32 -13.83 -6.30
CA LEU A 84 8.70 -13.66 -6.74
C LEU A 84 9.34 -15.04 -6.97
N ALA A 85 8.97 -15.69 -8.07
CA ALA A 85 9.62 -16.89 -8.60
C ALA A 85 10.11 -16.61 -10.03
#